data_AF-A0A934QR14-F1
#
_entry.id   AF-A0A934QR14-F1
#
_cell.length_a   1.000
_cell.length_b   1.000
_cell.length_c   1.000
_cell.angle_alpha   90.00
_cell.angle_beta   90.00
_cell.angle_gamma   90.00
#
_symmetry.space_group_name_H-M   'P 1'
#
loop_
_entity.id
_entity.type
_entity.pdbx_description
1 polymer ?
#
loop_
_entity_poly.entity_id
_entity_poly.type
_entity_poly.pdbx_seq_one_letter_code
_entity_poly.pdbx_strand_id
1 'polypeptide(L)'
;MKLKITLTPEHGDAIDIETNSRDVLNWERTTKGASFGSFVDDMHIVDLYKIAWYASRRLGEYSGPLKEFEQAFDLEVDRASDDEDDDELDPTQLGL
;
A
#
# COMPACT_ATOMS: atom_id res chain seq x y z
N MET A 1 4.04 1.77 -10.97
CA MET A 1 2.91 1.41 -10.09
C MET A 1 2.91 2.37 -8.91
N LYS A 2 1.73 2.81 -8.52
CA LYS A 2 1.48 3.56 -7.28
C LYS A 2 0.46 2.76 -6.49
N LEU A 3 0.65 2.67 -5.18
CA LEU A 3 -0.33 2.12 -4.25
C LEU A 3 -0.67 3.22 -3.28
N LYS A 4 -1.97 3.42 -3.03
CA LYS A 4 -2.44 4.24 -1.91
C LYS A 4 -2.57 3.31 -0.72
N ILE A 5 -1.93 3.68 0.38
CA ILE A 5 -1.89 2.88 1.59
C ILE A 5 -2.31 3.80 2.74
N THR A 6 -3.30 3.37 3.51
CA THR A 6 -3.73 4.05 4.72
C THR A 6 -3.08 3.36 5.92
N LEU A 7 -2.36 4.14 6.71
CA LEU A 7 -1.67 3.69 7.92
C LEU A 7 -2.43 4.16 9.14
N THR A 8 -2.94 3.21 9.92
CA THR A 8 -3.69 3.53 11.14
C THR A 8 -2.85 3.16 12.36
N PRO A 9 -2.32 4.13 13.11
CA PRO A 9 -1.63 3.84 14.36
C PRO A 9 -2.61 3.35 15.45
N GLU A 10 -2.12 2.57 16.42
CA GLU A 10 -2.94 2.13 17.58
C GLU A 10 -3.57 3.32 18.34
N HIS A 11 -2.85 4.44 18.40
CA HIS A 11 -3.28 5.68 19.01
C HIS A 11 -2.91 6.85 18.10
N GLY A 12 -3.88 7.34 17.30
CA GLY A 12 -3.69 8.51 16.46
C GLY A 12 -4.66 8.54 15.28
N ASP A 13 -4.45 9.52 14.41
CA ASP A 13 -5.20 9.66 13.17
C ASP A 13 -4.57 8.81 12.07
N ALA A 14 -5.41 8.28 11.18
CA ALA A 14 -4.95 7.54 10.01
C ALA A 14 -4.19 8.46 9.04
N ILE A 15 -3.15 7.91 8.43
CA ILE A 15 -2.24 8.63 7.53
C ILE A 15 -2.26 7.95 6.17
N ASP A 16 -2.74 8.68 5.16
CA ASP A 16 -2.70 8.21 3.78
C ASP A 16 -1.34 8.49 3.16
N ILE A 17 -0.70 7.43 2.67
CA ILE A 17 0.58 7.51 1.96
C ILE A 17 0.45 6.94 0.56
N GLU A 18 1.13 7.58 -0.40
CA GLU A 18 1.24 7.08 -1.76
C GLU A 18 2.65 6.52 -2.01
N THR A 19 2.71 5.24 -2.37
CA THR A 19 3.94 4.57 -2.77
C THR A 19 4.31 4.93 -4.21
N ASN A 20 5.60 4.89 -4.51
CA ASN A 20 6.10 5.07 -5.88
C ASN A 20 7.11 3.98 -6.25
N SER A 21 7.55 4.00 -7.50
CA SER A 21 8.51 3.02 -8.02
C SER A 21 9.83 2.95 -7.24
N ARG A 22 10.25 4.02 -6.55
CA ARG A 22 11.49 3.99 -5.73
C ARG A 22 11.31 3.17 -4.46
N ASP A 23 10.13 3.22 -3.87
CA ASP A 23 9.80 2.46 -2.65
C ASP A 23 9.81 0.96 -2.97
N VAL A 24 9.19 0.58 -4.10
CA VAL A 24 9.22 -0.79 -4.63
C VAL A 24 10.65 -1.24 -4.96
N LEU A 25 11.43 -0.42 -5.66
CA LEU A 25 12.82 -0.76 -5.99
C LEU A 25 13.69 -0.94 -4.74
N ASN A 26 13.46 -0.15 -3.69
CA ASN A 26 14.18 -0.31 -2.43
C ASN A 26 13.79 -1.61 -1.72
N TRP A 27 12.52 -1.99 -1.78
CA TRP A 27 12.06 -3.28 -1.30
C TRP A 27 12.68 -4.46 -2.08
N GLU A 28 12.69 -4.42 -3.41
CA GLU A 28 13.31 -5.47 -4.25
C GLU A 28 14.81 -5.63 -3.95
N ARG A 29 15.52 -4.52 -3.76
CA ARG A 29 16.96 -4.54 -3.46
C ARG A 29 17.30 -5.13 -2.10
N THR A 30 16.37 -5.06 -1.16
CA THR A 30 16.60 -5.47 0.24
C THR A 30 15.95 -6.80 0.59
N THR A 31 14.97 -7.25 -0.20
CA THR A 31 14.32 -8.55 -0.04
C THR A 31 14.90 -9.55 -1.02
N LYS A 32 15.65 -10.54 -0.50
CA LYS A 32 16.32 -11.55 -1.34
C LYS A 32 15.29 -12.38 -2.11
N GLY A 33 15.41 -12.38 -3.44
CA GLY A 33 14.53 -13.16 -4.33
C GLY A 33 13.18 -12.48 -4.59
N ALA A 34 12.94 -11.29 -4.05
CA ALA A 34 11.79 -10.49 -4.40
C ALA A 34 11.95 -9.87 -5.80
N SER A 35 10.86 -9.84 -6.54
CA SER A 35 10.73 -9.07 -7.76
C SER A 35 9.36 -8.41 -7.80
N PHE A 36 9.24 -7.31 -8.54
CA PHE A 36 7.96 -6.68 -8.79
C PHE A 36 6.98 -7.63 -9.49
N GLY A 37 7.47 -8.47 -10.40
CA GLY A 37 6.65 -9.48 -11.07
C GLY A 37 6.05 -10.49 -10.09
N SER A 38 6.86 -11.02 -9.17
CA SER A 38 6.37 -11.94 -8.12
C SER A 38 5.45 -11.25 -7.11
N PHE A 39 5.65 -9.96 -6.85
CA PHE A 39 4.78 -9.19 -5.95
C PHE A 39 3.38 -8.99 -6.52
N VAL A 40 3.27 -8.77 -7.83
CA VAL A 40 1.99 -8.63 -8.52
C VAL A 40 1.27 -9.97 -8.60
N ASP A 41 2.01 -11.07 -8.83
CA ASP A 41 1.46 -12.42 -8.95
C ASP A 41 1.06 -13.04 -7.59
N ASP A 42 1.89 -12.84 -6.56
CA ASP A 42 1.68 -13.35 -5.20
C ASP A 42 2.01 -12.27 -4.16
N MET A 43 1.01 -11.41 -3.91
CA MET A 43 1.15 -10.27 -3.02
C MET A 43 1.13 -10.70 -1.55
N HIS A 44 2.31 -10.84 -0.95
CA HIS A 44 2.43 -11.08 0.48
C HIS A 44 2.28 -9.80 1.31
N ILE A 45 1.50 -9.87 2.39
CA ILE A 45 1.26 -8.73 3.28
C ILE A 45 2.54 -8.21 3.94
N VAL A 46 3.51 -9.08 4.22
CA VAL A 46 4.82 -8.69 4.78
C VAL A 46 5.59 -7.77 3.82
N ASP A 47 5.44 -7.97 2.51
CA ASP A 47 6.09 -7.13 1.52
C ASP A 47 5.39 -5.78 1.38
N LEU A 48 4.07 -5.73 1.55
CA LEU A 48 3.32 -4.47 1.65
C LEU A 48 3.78 -3.62 2.83
N TYR A 49 3.96 -4.21 4.02
CA TYR A 49 4.48 -3.50 5.19
C TYR A 49 5.86 -2.89 4.94
N LYS A 50 6.75 -3.62 4.26
CA LYS A 50 8.06 -3.08 3.87
C LYS A 50 7.96 -1.93 2.89
N ILE A 51 7.14 -2.06 1.85
CA ILE A 51 6.94 -1.01 0.84
C ILE A 51 6.34 0.24 1.49
N ALA A 52 5.33 0.07 2.34
CA ALA A 52 4.72 1.15 3.12
C ALA A 52 5.75 1.82 4.02
N TRP A 53 6.56 1.05 4.75
CA TRP A 53 7.63 1.60 5.58
C TRP A 53 8.64 2.44 4.79
N TYR A 54 9.04 1.99 3.59
CA TYR A 54 9.89 2.80 2.71
C TYR A 54 9.21 4.10 2.27
N ALA A 55 7.94 4.05 1.92
CA ALA A 55 7.16 5.22 1.54
C ALA A 55 6.98 6.19 2.71
N SER A 56 6.63 5.72 3.91
CA SER A 56 6.52 6.55 5.14
C SER A 56 7.84 7.24 5.48
N ARG A 57 8.97 6.52 5.35
CA ARG A 57 10.31 7.09 5.56
C ARG A 57 10.67 8.16 4.55
N ARG A 58 10.28 7.99 3.30
CA ARG A 58 10.49 8.97 2.25
C ARG A 58 9.64 10.22 2.45
N LEU A 59 8.40 10.06 2.90
CA LEU A 59 7.47 11.16 3.17
C LEU A 59 7.76 11.88 4.49
N GLY A 60 8.50 11.24 5.40
CA GLY A 60 8.85 11.81 6.70
C GLY A 60 7.85 11.50 7.80
N GLU A 61 6.81 10.70 7.50
CA GLU A 61 5.75 10.29 8.43
C GLU A 61 6.26 9.30 9.49
N TYR A 62 7.28 8.50 9.16
CA TYR A 62 7.86 7.55 10.09
C TYR A 62 9.37 7.41 9.86
N SER A 63 10.17 7.26 10.92
CA SER A 63 11.64 7.14 10.81
C SER A 63 12.24 5.98 11.61
N GLY A 64 11.40 5.21 12.30
CA GLY A 64 11.82 4.07 13.12
C GLY A 64 12.14 2.80 12.31
N PRO A 65 12.51 1.71 12.99
CA PRO A 65 12.79 0.43 12.37
C PRO A 65 11.52 -0.27 11.87
N LEU A 66 11.65 -1.09 10.83
CA LEU A 66 10.52 -1.82 10.22
C LEU A 66 9.72 -2.66 11.24
N LYS A 67 10.42 -3.34 12.16
CA LYS A 67 9.77 -4.20 13.16
C LYS A 67 8.84 -3.41 14.09
N GLU A 68 9.19 -2.18 14.42
CA GLU A 68 8.33 -1.31 15.23
C GLU A 68 7.18 -0.77 14.38
N PHE A 69 7.42 -0.48 13.10
CA PHE A 69 6.38 -0.07 12.17
C PHE A 69 5.28 -1.13 12.01
N GLU A 70 5.67 -2.40 11.83
CA GLU A 70 4.75 -3.55 11.69
C GLU A 70 3.88 -3.78 12.94
N GLN A 71 4.31 -3.28 14.10
CA GLN A 71 3.59 -3.43 15.37
C GLN A 71 2.74 -2.20 15.71
N ALA A 72 3.17 -1.02 15.26
CA ALA A 72 2.56 0.25 15.63
C ALA A 72 1.44 0.67 14.66
N PHE A 73 1.47 0.19 13.41
CA PHE A 73 0.55 0.59 12.36
C PHE A 73 -0.20 -0.60 11.78
N ASP A 74 -1.51 -0.45 11.63
CA ASP A 74 -2.31 -1.28 10.76
C ASP A 74 -2.29 -0.72 9.34
N LEU A 75 -2.32 -1.61 8.34
CA LEU A 75 -2.07 -1.26 6.95
C LEU A 75 -3.26 -1.66 6.09
N GLU A 76 -3.92 -0.67 5.50
CA GLU A 76 -4.96 -0.85 4.50
C GLU A 76 -4.43 -0.42 3.13
N VAL A 77 -4.59 -1.27 2.11
CA VAL A 77 -4.14 -0.97 0.74
C VAL A 77 -5.35 -0.73 -0.13
N ASP A 78 -5.48 0.50 -0.62
CA ASP A 78 -6.40 0.79 -1.69
C ASP A 78 -5.71 0.43 -3.01
N ARG A 79 -6.12 -0.72 -3.57
CA ARG A 79 -5.72 -1.14 -4.91
C ARG A 79 -6.48 -0.30 -5.92
N ALA A 80 -6.04 0.94 -6.10
CA ALA A 80 -6.35 1.71 -7.30
C ALA A 80 -5.68 1.01 -8.50
N SER A 81 -6.32 -0.05 -8.99
CA SER A 81 -6.09 -0.56 -10.33
C SER A 81 -6.43 0.57 -11.31
N ASP A 82 -5.52 0.81 -12.24
CA ASP A 82 -5.69 1.68 -13.42
C ASP A 82 -7.09 1.46 -14.04
N ASP A 83 -7.90 2.53 -14.04
CA ASP A 83 -9.16 2.80 -14.75
C ASP A 83 -10.30 1.74 -14.77
N GLU A 84 -11.53 2.27 -14.60
CA GLU A 84 -12.87 1.72 -14.92
C GLU A 84 -13.74 1.15 -13.76
N ASP A 85 -14.97 1.68 -13.71
CA ASP A 85 -16.20 1.17 -13.06
C ASP A 85 -16.39 1.34 -11.54
N ASP A 86 -16.60 2.59 -11.10
CA ASP A 86 -17.73 2.87 -10.20
C ASP A 86 -18.65 3.88 -10.90
N ASP A 87 -19.08 3.53 -12.12
CA ASP A 87 -20.44 3.87 -12.52
C ASP A 87 -21.31 3.05 -11.57
N GLU A 88 -21.81 3.71 -10.53
CA GLU A 88 -23.04 3.33 -9.86
C GLU A 88 -24.11 3.27 -10.96
N LEU A 89 -24.18 2.13 -11.66
CA LEU A 89 -25.28 1.78 -12.55
C LEU A 89 -26.48 1.66 -11.64
N ASP A 90 -27.14 2.81 -11.44
CA ASP A 90 -28.38 2.95 -10.72
C ASP A 90 -29.33 1.85 -11.24
N PRO A 91 -29.66 0.83 -10.42
CA PRO A 91 -30.47 -0.30 -10.87
C PRO A 91 -31.90 0.10 -11.23
N THR A 92 -32.26 1.39 -11.11
CA THR A 92 -33.57 1.93 -11.46
C THR A 92 -33.81 2.09 -12.96
N GLN A 93 -32.84 1.86 -13.85
CA GLN A 93 -33.08 1.91 -15.31
C GLN A 93 -33.49 0.58 -15.97
N LEU A 94 -33.70 -0.50 -15.21
CA LEU A 94 -34.20 -1.78 -15.74
C LEU A 94 -35.57 -2.17 -15.16
N GLY A 95 -36.59 -1.42 -15.58
CA GLY A 95 -37.91 -1.96 -15.91
C GLY A 95 -38.97 -2.01 -14.80
N LEU A 96 -39.80 -0.96 -14.74
CA LEU A 96 -41.26 -1.02 -15.00
C LEU A 96 -41.87 0.38 -15.01
#